data_AF-A0A3N4S1W7-F1
#
_entry.id   AF-A0A3N4S1W7-F1
#
_cell.length_a   1.000
_cell.length_b   1.000
_cell.length_c   1.000
_cell.angle_alpha   90.00
_cell.angle_beta   90.00
_cell.angle_gamma   90.00
#
_symmetry.space_group_name_H-M   'P 1'
#
loop_
_entity.id
_entity.type
_entity.pdbx_description
1 polymer ?
#
loop_
_entity_poly.entity_id
_entity_poly.type
_entity_poly.pdbx_seq_one_letter_code
_entity_poly.pdbx_strand_id
1 'polypeptide(L)'
;MNDDELLARLRAADPAQTSSAPPPDIDRLVEAALTIDTTPRPETTTTGSTTRPAPAAAGRRRLFGLAAAAALLLAGGGIAAGITAGGDSAHPSASAPLTLTVASGTADTKCMEPTPDSLRGYPTLFGGTATSVKGSSVTFRVDHWFRGGDSKTVRLNSDPDQPETLTFTVGEHYIVAATKDGTVPPCAANMASDETLSRFRQASGQ
;
A
#
# COMPACT_ATOMS: atom_id res chain seq x y z
N MET A 1 46.18 8.21 -6.76
CA MET A 1 45.29 9.18 -7.43
C MET A 1 45.06 10.30 -6.44
N ASN A 2 45.38 11.54 -6.80
CA ASN A 2 45.15 12.71 -5.94
C ASN A 2 43.87 13.44 -6.36
N ASP A 3 43.38 14.34 -5.51
CA ASP A 3 42.12 15.04 -5.74
C ASP A 3 42.16 15.91 -7.00
N ASP A 4 43.33 16.47 -7.34
CA ASP A 4 43.53 17.27 -8.55
C ASP A 4 43.38 16.44 -9.83
N GLU A 5 43.89 15.21 -9.84
CA GLU A 5 43.76 14.28 -10.96
C GLU A 5 42.30 13.82 -11.13
N LEU A 6 41.57 13.61 -10.03
CA LEU A 6 40.14 13.32 -10.05
C LEU A 6 39.34 14.50 -10.61
N LEU A 7 39.62 15.72 -10.14
CA LEU A 7 38.99 16.96 -10.61
C LEU A 7 39.25 17.21 -12.10
N ALA A 8 40.47 16.95 -12.57
CA ALA A 8 40.81 17.07 -13.98
C ALA A 8 40.02 16.08 -14.84
N ARG A 9 39.86 14.82 -14.38
CA ARG A 9 39.07 13.80 -15.09
C ARG A 9 37.58 14.13 -15.10
N LEU A 10 37.03 14.61 -13.98
CA LEU A 10 35.63 15.04 -13.87
C LEU A 10 35.33 16.21 -14.83
N ARG A 11 36.23 17.21 -14.90
CA ARG A 11 36.08 18.33 -15.82
C ARG A 11 36.21 17.91 -17.28
N ALA A 12 37.13 17.00 -17.59
CA ALA A 12 37.32 16.49 -18.95
C ALA A 12 36.13 15.66 -19.45
N ALA A 13 35.40 15.02 -18.54
CA ALA A 13 34.20 14.24 -18.84
C ALA A 13 32.91 15.09 -18.82
N ASP A 14 32.97 16.38 -18.51
CA ASP A 14 31.80 17.26 -18.46
C ASP A 14 31.35 17.65 -19.87
N PRO A 15 30.20 17.15 -20.36
CA PRO A 15 29.69 17.50 -21.69
C PRO A 15 29.28 18.98 -21.78
N ALA A 16 29.04 19.67 -20.67
CA ALA A 16 28.72 21.10 -20.67
C ALA A 16 29.90 21.97 -21.10
N GLN A 17 31.14 21.51 -20.90
CA GLN A 17 32.36 22.21 -21.34
C GLN A 17 32.60 22.11 -22.85
N THR A 18 32.06 21.07 -23.51
CA THR A 18 32.23 20.82 -24.95
C THR A 18 31.02 21.22 -25.78
N SER A 19 29.88 21.49 -25.13
CA SER A 19 28.65 21.90 -25.78
C SER A 19 28.69 23.40 -26.13
N SER A 20 28.80 23.69 -27.43
CA SER A 20 28.52 25.03 -27.97
C SER A 20 27.00 25.21 -28.15
N ALA A 21 26.24 24.96 -27.09
CA ALA A 21 24.81 25.21 -27.08
C ALA A 21 24.58 26.72 -26.89
N PRO A 22 23.67 27.34 -27.67
CA PRO A 22 23.19 28.68 -27.36
C PRO A 22 22.66 28.74 -25.92
N PRO A 23 22.88 29.86 -25.20
CA PRO A 23 22.37 29.99 -23.85
C PRO A 23 20.84 29.84 -23.87
N PRO A 24 20.26 29.11 -22.91
CA PRO A 24 18.82 28.97 -22.84
C PRO A 24 18.16 30.32 -22.57
N ASP A 25 16.99 30.52 -23.17
CA ASP A 25 16.14 31.66 -22.88
C ASP A 25 15.49 31.44 -21.50
N ILE A 26 16.05 32.12 -20.50
CA ILE A 26 15.66 31.96 -19.10
C ILE A 26 14.22 32.42 -18.88
N ASP A 27 13.80 33.50 -19.52
CA ASP A 27 12.44 34.03 -19.38
C ASP A 27 11.42 33.02 -19.91
N ARG A 28 11.70 32.41 -21.06
CA ARG A 28 10.87 31.34 -21.61
C ARG A 28 10.80 30.09 -20.72
N LEU A 29 11.91 29.74 -20.06
CA LEU A 29 11.95 28.58 -19.16
C LEU A 29 11.18 28.83 -17.85
N VAL A 30 11.28 30.05 -17.31
CA VAL A 30 10.52 30.46 -16.13
C VAL A 30 9.02 30.47 -16.43
N GLU A 31 8.62 31.03 -17.58
CA GLU A 31 7.23 31.00 -18.02
C GLU A 31 6.72 29.57 -18.27
N ALA A 32 7.54 28.70 -18.87
CA ALA A 32 7.18 27.30 -19.05
C ALA A 32 6.99 26.57 -17.71
N ALA A 33 7.84 26.83 -16.72
CA ALA A 33 7.71 26.22 -15.39
C ALA A 33 6.45 26.70 -14.64
N LEU A 34 6.10 27.98 -14.81
CA LEU A 34 4.90 28.57 -14.21
C LEU A 34 3.61 28.21 -14.94
N THR A 35 3.70 27.90 -16.25
CA THR A 35 2.56 27.52 -17.10
C THR A 35 2.41 25.99 -17.25
N ILE A 36 3.25 25.19 -16.58
CA ILE A 36 3.01 23.74 -16.44
C ILE A 36 1.82 23.54 -15.49
N ASP A 37 0.63 23.71 -16.06
CA ASP A 37 -0.62 23.25 -15.48
C ASP A 37 -0.60 21.72 -15.41
N THR A 38 -0.97 21.22 -14.24
CA THR A 38 -1.07 19.81 -13.79
C THR A 38 -2.15 19.04 -14.55
N THR A 39 -2.10 19.03 -15.89
CA THR A 39 -2.96 18.20 -16.72
C THR A 39 -2.16 16.97 -17.17
N PRO A 40 -2.59 15.75 -16.81
CA PRO A 40 -1.97 14.54 -17.34
C PRO A 40 -2.13 14.57 -18.86
N ARG A 41 -1.01 14.65 -19.57
CA ARG A 41 -0.98 14.57 -21.02
C ARG A 41 -1.33 13.13 -21.41
N PRO A 42 -2.43 12.86 -22.14
CA PRO A 42 -2.62 11.54 -22.74
C PRO A 42 -1.54 11.34 -23.80
N GLU A 43 -0.77 10.27 -23.64
CA GLU A 43 0.18 9.79 -24.63
C GLU A 43 -0.56 9.56 -25.95
N THR A 44 -0.29 10.40 -26.94
CA THR A 44 -0.76 10.19 -28.30
C THR A 44 0.39 9.63 -29.10
N THR A 45 0.37 8.31 -29.26
CA THR A 45 1.18 7.58 -30.23
C THR A 45 0.86 8.12 -31.62
N THR A 46 1.85 8.73 -32.25
CA THR A 46 1.83 9.13 -33.66
C THR A 46 1.78 7.87 -34.52
N THR A 47 0.64 7.59 -35.15
CA THR A 47 0.57 6.78 -36.37
C THR A 47 -0.29 7.54 -37.36
N GLY A 48 0.32 7.94 -38.48
CA GLY A 48 -0.30 8.80 -39.46
C GLY A 48 -1.49 8.15 -40.15
N SER A 49 -2.55 8.92 -40.38
CA SER A 49 -3.39 8.81 -41.57
C SER A 49 -4.31 10.03 -41.71
N THR A 50 -4.45 10.42 -42.96
CA THR A 50 -5.01 11.66 -43.49
C THR A 50 -6.52 11.82 -43.24
N THR A 51 -6.91 13.07 -43.02
CA THR A 51 -8.24 13.69 -42.89
C THR A 51 -9.34 13.21 -43.85
N ARG A 52 -10.57 12.97 -43.35
CA ARG A 52 -11.83 13.63 -43.79
C ARG A 52 -13.02 13.36 -42.83
N PRO A 53 -13.86 14.36 -42.50
CA PRO A 53 -15.06 14.18 -41.68
C PRO A 53 -16.35 14.08 -42.52
N ALA A 54 -17.34 13.31 -42.04
CA ALA A 54 -18.77 13.49 -42.33
C ALA A 54 -19.66 12.80 -41.25
N PRO A 55 -20.91 13.25 -41.02
CA PRO A 55 -21.60 13.10 -39.73
C PRO A 55 -22.82 12.15 -39.72
N ALA A 56 -23.26 11.85 -38.49
CA ALA A 56 -24.62 11.55 -38.00
C ALA A 56 -25.39 10.29 -38.47
N ALA A 57 -25.72 9.43 -37.50
CA ALA A 57 -27.03 8.76 -37.33
C ALA A 57 -27.02 8.04 -35.95
N ALA A 58 -27.77 8.50 -34.94
CA ALA A 58 -29.18 8.23 -34.67
C ALA A 58 -29.48 6.80 -34.16
N GLY A 59 -30.01 6.71 -32.93
CA GLY A 59 -30.65 5.50 -32.37
C GLY A 59 -30.70 5.51 -30.83
N ARG A 60 -31.50 6.38 -30.18
CA ARG A 60 -32.85 6.09 -29.62
C ARG A 60 -33.03 4.69 -28.98
N ARG A 61 -33.14 4.65 -27.64
CA ARG A 61 -34.35 4.31 -26.82
C ARG A 61 -33.90 4.06 -25.36
N ARG A 62 -34.35 4.89 -24.39
CA ARG A 62 -35.54 4.72 -23.51
C ARG A 62 -35.43 3.48 -22.61
N LEU A 63 -35.76 3.44 -21.32
CA LEU A 63 -36.23 4.33 -20.24
C LEU A 63 -36.35 3.39 -18.99
N PHE A 64 -36.69 3.95 -17.81
CA PHE A 64 -37.14 3.28 -16.56
C PHE A 64 -36.03 2.83 -15.59
N GLY A 65 -36.08 3.08 -14.28
CA GLY A 65 -37.04 3.74 -13.38
C GLY A 65 -36.36 3.89 -11.99
N LEU A 66 -36.60 4.99 -11.24
CA LEU A 66 -37.41 5.07 -9.99
C LEU A 66 -37.31 3.84 -9.07
N ALA A 67 -37.22 3.88 -7.74
CA ALA A 67 -37.15 4.90 -6.68
C ALA A 67 -37.21 4.15 -5.32
N ALA A 68 -37.06 4.91 -4.23
CA ALA A 68 -37.73 4.73 -2.92
C ALA A 68 -36.97 4.07 -1.76
N ALA A 69 -37.18 4.74 -0.62
CA ALA A 69 -36.56 4.60 0.70
C ALA A 69 -37.20 3.52 1.57
N ALA A 70 -36.51 3.14 2.66
CA ALA A 70 -37.14 2.66 3.89
C ALA A 70 -36.24 2.94 5.10
N ALA A 71 -36.70 3.84 5.97
CA ALA A 71 -36.29 3.95 7.36
C ALA A 71 -37.36 3.27 8.22
N LEU A 72 -36.96 2.48 9.24
CA LEU A 72 -37.75 1.98 10.39
C LEU A 72 -36.73 1.36 11.37
N LEU A 73 -36.34 2.02 12.46
CA LEU A 73 -36.93 2.02 13.82
C LEU A 73 -36.94 0.65 14.54
N LEU A 74 -36.05 0.53 15.55
CA LEU A 74 -36.24 -0.19 16.81
C LEU A 74 -35.74 0.77 17.91
N ALA A 75 -36.61 1.50 18.64
CA ALA A 75 -37.25 1.07 19.89
C ALA A 75 -36.22 0.44 20.86
N GLY A 76 -35.79 1.05 21.96
CA GLY A 76 -36.57 1.66 23.04
C GLY A 76 -36.48 0.73 24.26
N GLY A 77 -36.07 1.24 25.44
CA GLY A 77 -36.20 0.51 26.70
C GLY A 77 -35.06 0.72 27.69
N GLY A 78 -35.30 1.54 28.71
CA GLY A 78 -34.51 1.56 29.93
C GLY A 78 -35.07 0.62 31.01
N ILE A 79 -34.22 0.38 32.01
CA ILE A 79 -34.46 -0.13 33.39
C ILE A 79 -34.89 -1.59 33.55
N ALA A 80 -34.04 -2.40 34.21
CA ALA A 80 -34.30 -3.07 35.50
C ALA A 80 -33.50 -4.38 35.64
N ALA A 81 -32.98 -4.58 36.85
CA ALA A 81 -32.29 -5.78 37.30
C ALA A 81 -33.14 -7.07 37.15
N GLY A 82 -32.48 -8.18 36.83
CA GLY A 82 -33.10 -9.50 36.80
C GLY A 82 -32.05 -10.60 36.73
N ILE A 83 -31.63 -11.10 37.88
CA ILE A 83 -30.83 -12.32 38.02
C ILE A 83 -31.75 -13.48 37.64
N THR A 84 -31.53 -14.14 36.50
CA THR A 84 -31.97 -15.52 36.29
C THR A 84 -30.92 -16.29 35.51
N ALA A 85 -30.67 -17.50 35.99
CA ALA A 85 -29.65 -18.43 35.56
C ALA A 85 -30.02 -19.14 34.24
N GLY A 86 -28.99 -19.60 33.54
CA GLY A 86 -29.08 -20.76 32.64
C GLY A 86 -29.37 -20.42 31.19
N GLY A 87 -28.30 -20.29 30.41
CA GLY A 87 -28.37 -20.20 28.96
C GLY A 87 -26.99 -19.92 28.40
N ASP A 88 -26.22 -20.98 28.16
CA ASP A 88 -24.90 -20.96 27.52
C ASP A 88 -24.98 -20.37 26.10
N SER A 89 -25.03 -19.05 26.02
CA SER A 89 -24.49 -18.32 24.89
C SER A 89 -23.01 -18.16 25.17
N ALA A 90 -22.24 -19.22 24.94
CA ALA A 90 -20.80 -19.14 24.86
C ALA A 90 -20.47 -18.18 23.72
N HIS A 91 -20.29 -16.90 24.07
CA HIS A 91 -19.60 -15.96 23.21
C HIS A 91 -18.25 -16.65 22.90
N PRO A 92 -17.90 -16.91 21.62
CA PRO A 92 -16.64 -17.55 21.33
C PRO A 92 -15.56 -16.68 21.95
N SER A 93 -14.86 -17.19 22.96
CA SER A 93 -13.72 -16.51 23.56
C SER A 93 -12.79 -16.14 22.43
N ALA A 94 -12.75 -14.84 22.10
CA ALA A 94 -11.91 -14.35 21.04
C ALA A 94 -10.47 -14.70 21.43
N SER A 95 -9.86 -15.61 20.66
CA SER A 95 -8.46 -16.00 20.90
C SER A 95 -7.62 -14.72 20.90
N ALA A 96 -6.72 -14.60 21.87
CA ALA A 96 -5.94 -13.39 22.04
C ALA A 96 -5.15 -13.06 20.74
N PRO A 97 -5.04 -11.77 20.35
CA PRO A 97 -4.28 -11.39 19.16
C PRO A 97 -2.81 -11.82 19.28
N LEU A 98 -2.25 -12.37 18.19
CA LEU A 98 -0.81 -12.57 18.11
C LEU A 98 -0.14 -11.18 18.10
N THR A 99 0.83 -10.96 18.98
CA THR A 99 1.55 -9.70 19.05
C THR A 99 2.91 -9.82 18.38
N LEU A 100 3.20 -8.91 17.46
CA LEU A 100 4.47 -8.78 16.75
C LEU A 100 5.05 -7.38 16.98
N THR A 101 6.36 -7.25 16.82
CA THR A 101 7.08 -5.99 17.03
C THR A 101 7.94 -5.66 15.81
N VAL A 102 7.86 -4.46 15.28
CA VAL A 102 8.76 -4.00 14.21
C VAL A 102 10.15 -3.78 14.80
N ALA A 103 11.17 -4.30 14.13
CA ALA A 103 12.56 -4.07 14.52
C ALA A 103 12.91 -2.58 14.37
N SER A 104 13.55 -2.02 15.39
CA SER A 104 14.12 -0.67 15.32
C SER A 104 15.39 -0.68 14.44
N GLY A 105 15.43 0.16 13.41
CA GLY A 105 16.61 0.33 12.57
C GLY A 105 16.28 0.92 11.20
N THR A 106 17.24 1.65 10.62
CA THR A 106 17.15 2.11 9.23
C THR A 106 17.37 0.92 8.31
N ALA A 107 16.48 0.74 7.34
CA ALA A 107 16.85 -0.06 6.19
C ALA A 107 17.89 0.77 5.41
N ASP A 108 19.18 0.47 5.59
CA ASP A 108 20.26 1.12 4.81
C ASP A 108 20.16 0.80 3.30
N THR A 109 19.13 0.06 2.89
CA THR A 109 18.84 -0.37 1.52
C THR A 109 17.35 -0.16 1.22
N LYS A 110 17.02 0.14 -0.04
CA LYS A 110 15.63 0.25 -0.49
C LYS A 110 14.94 -1.11 -0.39
N CYS A 111 13.72 -1.13 0.13
CA CYS A 111 12.91 -2.34 0.18
C CYS A 111 12.68 -2.88 -1.25
N MET A 112 12.95 -4.16 -1.42
CA MET A 112 12.57 -4.91 -2.62
C MET A 112 11.12 -5.39 -2.48
N GLU A 113 10.41 -5.54 -3.60
CA GLU A 113 9.08 -6.14 -3.60
C GLU A 113 9.14 -7.57 -3.00
N PRO A 114 8.23 -7.90 -2.06
CA PRO A 114 8.21 -9.22 -1.47
C PRO A 114 7.81 -10.29 -2.50
N THR A 115 8.58 -11.37 -2.54
CA THR A 115 8.27 -12.59 -3.31
C THR A 115 8.16 -13.78 -2.37
N PRO A 116 7.46 -14.87 -2.75
CA PRO A 116 7.39 -16.07 -1.92
C PRO A 116 8.76 -16.64 -1.57
N ASP A 117 9.74 -16.51 -2.48
CA ASP A 117 11.10 -16.97 -2.28
C ASP A 117 11.88 -16.07 -1.32
N SER A 118 11.75 -14.74 -1.44
CA SER A 118 12.45 -13.80 -0.55
C SER A 118 11.97 -13.90 0.90
N LEU A 119 10.70 -14.27 1.12
CA LEU A 119 10.12 -14.41 2.46
C LEU A 119 10.09 -15.85 2.99
N ARG A 120 10.63 -16.83 2.24
CA ARG A 120 10.57 -18.24 2.59
C ARG A 120 11.25 -18.59 3.93
N GLY A 121 12.26 -17.82 4.30
CA GLY A 121 13.05 -18.03 5.52
C GLY A 121 12.34 -17.61 6.81
N TYR A 122 11.23 -16.87 6.73
CA TYR A 122 10.50 -16.42 7.92
C TYR A 122 9.57 -17.50 8.45
N PRO A 123 9.65 -17.85 9.75
CA PRO A 123 8.79 -18.86 10.35
C PRO A 123 7.33 -18.42 10.43
N THR A 124 7.08 -17.11 10.54
CA THR A 124 5.75 -16.51 10.60
C THR A 124 5.54 -15.66 9.36
N LEU A 125 4.49 -15.95 8.60
CA LEU A 125 4.16 -15.22 7.37
C LEU A 125 2.65 -15.24 7.14
N PHE A 126 2.04 -14.08 6.99
CA PHE A 126 0.61 -13.96 6.73
C PHE A 126 0.28 -12.83 5.77
N GLY A 127 -0.87 -12.97 5.10
CA GLY A 127 -1.55 -11.91 4.38
C GLY A 127 -2.75 -11.45 5.19
N GLY A 128 -2.94 -10.14 5.34
CA GLY A 128 -4.01 -9.60 6.15
C GLY A 128 -4.41 -8.18 5.80
N THR A 129 -5.58 -7.78 6.27
CA THR A 129 -6.15 -6.45 6.07
C THR A 129 -5.93 -5.61 7.34
N ALA A 130 -5.40 -4.41 7.21
CA ALA A 130 -5.29 -3.48 8.35
C ALA A 130 -6.69 -2.99 8.76
N THR A 131 -7.05 -3.18 10.03
CA THR A 131 -8.39 -2.83 10.55
C THR A 131 -8.36 -1.64 11.52
N SER A 132 -7.21 -1.33 12.09
CA SER A 132 -7.04 -0.19 12.99
C SER A 132 -5.58 0.25 13.03
N VAL A 133 -5.35 1.55 13.05
CA VAL A 133 -4.04 2.18 13.32
C VAL A 133 -4.21 3.14 14.49
N LYS A 134 -3.47 2.94 15.58
CA LYS A 134 -3.56 3.72 16.82
C LYS A 134 -2.16 4.00 17.37
N GLY A 135 -1.69 5.23 17.23
CA GLY A 135 -0.32 5.59 17.61
C GLY A 135 0.68 4.67 16.89
N SER A 136 1.51 3.97 17.66
CA SER A 136 2.50 3.02 17.12
C SER A 136 1.99 1.58 16.99
N SER A 137 0.68 1.34 17.13
CA SER A 137 0.08 -0.01 17.05
C SER A 137 -0.89 -0.15 15.89
N VAL A 138 -0.73 -1.22 15.12
CA VAL A 138 -1.59 -1.58 13.98
C VAL A 138 -2.21 -2.95 14.22
N THR A 139 -3.51 -3.06 14.02
CA THR A 139 -4.23 -4.33 14.09
C THR A 139 -4.57 -4.81 12.70
N PHE A 140 -4.24 -6.06 12.41
CA PHE A 140 -4.61 -6.76 11.18
C PHE A 140 -5.66 -7.82 11.49
N ARG A 141 -6.66 -7.92 10.61
CA ARG A 141 -7.39 -9.18 10.45
C ARG A 141 -6.56 -10.06 9.54
N VAL A 142 -6.23 -11.26 9.99
CA VAL A 142 -5.51 -12.22 9.15
C VAL A 142 -6.49 -12.81 8.16
N ASP A 143 -6.19 -12.67 6.87
CA ASP A 143 -6.98 -13.25 5.80
C ASP A 143 -6.43 -14.65 5.47
N HIS A 144 -5.10 -14.80 5.43
CA HIS A 144 -4.43 -16.09 5.19
C HIS A 144 -3.11 -16.23 5.96
N TRP A 145 -2.91 -17.39 6.57
CA TRP A 145 -1.61 -17.82 7.06
C TRP A 145 -0.86 -18.55 5.96
N PHE A 146 0.31 -18.04 5.60
CA PHE A 146 1.24 -18.74 4.73
C PHE A 146 2.18 -19.64 5.55
N ARG A 147 2.54 -19.20 6.77
CA ARG A 147 3.37 -19.96 7.74
C ARG A 147 3.09 -19.56 9.19
N GLY A 148 3.17 -20.54 10.10
CA GLY A 148 3.52 -20.31 11.51
C GLY A 148 2.44 -19.77 12.45
N GLY A 149 1.19 -19.61 12.03
CA GLY A 149 0.13 -19.10 12.90
C GLY A 149 -1.27 -19.61 12.57
N ASP A 150 -2.18 -19.41 13.52
CA ASP A 150 -3.61 -19.76 13.45
C ASP A 150 -4.52 -18.65 14.01
N SER A 151 -3.93 -17.56 14.52
CA SER A 151 -4.70 -16.44 15.09
C SER A 151 -5.43 -15.67 13.98
N LYS A 152 -6.65 -15.22 14.28
CA LYS A 152 -7.47 -14.42 13.37
C LYS A 152 -7.07 -12.94 13.35
N THR A 153 -6.30 -12.52 14.36
CA THR A 153 -5.95 -11.12 14.58
C THR A 153 -4.47 -11.02 14.96
N VAL A 154 -3.75 -10.13 14.29
CA VAL A 154 -2.36 -9.80 14.62
C VAL A 154 -2.28 -8.34 15.02
N ARG A 155 -1.58 -8.04 16.12
CA ARG A 155 -1.23 -6.68 16.51
C ARG A 155 0.25 -6.45 16.29
N LEU A 156 0.58 -5.54 15.39
CA LEU A 156 1.94 -5.10 15.12
C LEU A 156 2.22 -3.82 15.89
N ASN A 157 3.23 -3.81 16.74
CA ASN A 157 3.66 -2.62 17.45
C ASN A 157 4.98 -2.12 16.85
N SER A 158 5.11 -0.82 16.71
CA SER A 158 6.36 -0.14 16.37
C SER A 158 6.83 0.69 17.55
N ASP A 159 8.12 0.98 17.58
CA ASP A 159 8.70 1.93 18.53
C ASP A 159 8.32 3.36 18.11
N PRO A 160 7.59 4.14 18.93
CA PRO A 160 7.20 5.50 18.59
C PRO A 160 8.39 6.46 18.46
N ASP A 161 9.56 6.10 18.99
CA ASP A 161 10.77 6.94 18.93
C ASP A 161 11.57 6.74 17.62
N GLN A 162 11.09 5.88 16.72
CA GLN A 162 11.69 5.61 15.41
C GLN A 162 10.90 6.31 14.28
N PRO A 163 11.49 7.32 13.60
CA PRO A 163 10.78 8.09 12.57
C PRO A 163 10.44 7.29 11.31
N GLU A 164 11.15 6.18 11.06
CA GLU A 164 10.94 5.31 9.89
C GLU A 164 9.84 4.27 10.12
N THR A 165 8.71 4.73 10.68
CA THR A 165 7.57 3.85 10.95
C THR A 165 6.89 3.48 9.65
N LEU A 166 6.75 2.18 9.40
CA LEU A 166 5.93 1.64 8.31
C LEU A 166 4.52 2.25 8.40
N THR A 167 4.09 2.92 7.33
CA THR A 167 2.75 3.54 7.30
C THR A 167 1.73 2.50 6.84
N PHE A 168 0.64 2.39 7.59
CA PHE A 168 -0.46 1.49 7.28
C PHE A 168 -1.75 2.28 7.07
N THR A 169 -2.57 1.82 6.12
CA THR A 169 -3.86 2.40 5.80
C THR A 169 -4.94 1.39 6.12
N VAL A 170 -5.94 1.80 6.90
CA VAL A 170 -7.07 0.92 7.25
C VAL A 170 -7.85 0.55 5.99
N GLY A 171 -8.16 -0.73 5.84
CA GLY A 171 -8.83 -1.30 4.66
C GLY A 171 -7.87 -1.86 3.61
N GLU A 172 -6.57 -1.52 3.67
CA GLU A 172 -5.58 -2.04 2.73
C GLU A 172 -5.02 -3.40 3.14
N HIS A 173 -4.50 -4.12 2.14
CA HIS A 173 -3.95 -5.46 2.28
C HIS A 173 -2.43 -5.43 2.40
N TYR A 174 -1.89 -6.28 3.26
CA TYR A 174 -0.47 -6.37 3.56
C TYR A 174 -0.01 -7.81 3.64
N ILE A 175 1.25 -8.03 3.27
CA ILE A 175 2.01 -9.23 3.62
C ILE A 175 2.97 -8.87 4.74
N VAL A 176 2.98 -9.68 5.79
CA VAL A 176 3.83 -9.48 6.97
C VAL A 176 4.56 -10.76 7.29
N ALA A 177 5.88 -10.68 7.36
CA ALA A 177 6.77 -11.74 7.75
C ALA A 177 7.49 -11.39 9.06
N ALA A 178 7.63 -12.37 9.94
CA ALA A 178 8.31 -12.19 11.22
C ALA A 178 9.27 -13.35 11.51
N THR A 179 10.33 -13.03 12.24
CA THR A 179 11.28 -14.00 12.80
C THR A 179 10.62 -14.80 13.92
N LYS A 180 11.33 -15.82 14.42
CA LYS A 180 10.80 -16.77 15.42
C LYS A 180 10.43 -16.10 16.75
N ASP A 181 11.10 -15.02 17.07
CA ASP A 181 10.90 -14.17 18.25
C ASP A 181 9.75 -13.15 18.09
N GLY A 182 9.06 -13.13 16.94
CA GLY A 182 7.95 -12.22 16.69
C GLY A 182 8.38 -10.83 16.23
N THR A 183 9.64 -10.68 15.83
CA THR A 183 10.17 -9.44 15.28
C THR A 183 9.92 -9.37 13.78
N VAL A 184 9.42 -8.23 13.30
CA VAL A 184 9.21 -7.92 11.87
C VAL A 184 10.37 -7.04 11.42
N PRO A 185 11.31 -7.56 10.60
CA PRO A 185 12.39 -6.74 10.08
C PRO A 185 11.91 -5.57 9.21
N PRO A 186 12.76 -4.56 9.00
CA PRO A 186 12.50 -3.55 7.99
C PRO A 186 12.24 -4.23 6.64
N CYS A 187 11.27 -3.74 5.88
CA CYS A 187 10.81 -4.32 4.60
C CYS A 187 10.13 -5.70 4.68
N ALA A 188 9.93 -6.29 5.85
CA ALA A 188 9.20 -7.56 5.99
C ALA A 188 7.68 -7.36 6.13
N ALA A 189 7.20 -6.12 6.12
CA ALA A 189 5.79 -5.77 6.05
C ALA A 189 5.58 -4.77 4.92
N ASN A 190 4.79 -5.16 3.92
CA ASN A 190 4.54 -4.34 2.72
C ASN A 190 3.08 -4.43 2.32
N MET A 191 2.56 -3.33 1.75
CA MET A 191 1.27 -3.36 1.08
C MET A 191 1.34 -4.35 -0.09
N ALA A 192 0.28 -5.13 -0.28
CA ALA A 192 0.24 -6.19 -1.27
C ALA A 192 -1.04 -6.08 -2.09
N SER A 193 -0.90 -6.11 -3.41
CA SER A 193 -2.05 -6.26 -4.30
C SER A 193 -2.63 -7.68 -4.21
N ASP A 194 -3.84 -7.85 -4.72
CA ASP A 194 -4.48 -9.17 -4.86
C ASP A 194 -3.63 -10.14 -5.69
N GLU A 195 -2.93 -9.62 -6.71
CA GLU A 195 -2.01 -10.42 -7.52
C GLU A 195 -0.84 -10.95 -6.67
N THR A 196 -0.23 -10.10 -5.86
CA THR A 196 0.84 -10.50 -4.94
C THR A 196 0.33 -11.53 -3.93
N LEU A 197 -0.81 -11.30 -3.29
CA LEU A 197 -1.40 -12.28 -2.36
C LEU A 197 -1.73 -13.62 -3.05
N SER A 198 -2.19 -13.58 -4.30
CA SER A 198 -2.44 -14.79 -5.10
C SER A 198 -1.16 -15.59 -5.36
N ARG A 199 -0.06 -14.91 -5.71
CA ARG A 199 1.26 -15.55 -5.88
C ARG A 199 1.73 -16.26 -4.60
N PHE A 200 1.52 -15.64 -3.44
CA PHE A 200 1.87 -16.26 -2.14
C PHE A 200 0.98 -17.46 -1.80
N ARG A 201 -0.32 -17.40 -2.07
CA ARG A 201 -1.24 -18.54 -1.88
C ARG A 201 -0.83 -19.74 -2.71
N GLN A 202 -0.62 -19.53 -4.01
CA GLN A 202 -0.16 -20.57 -4.94
C GLN A 202 1.15 -21.22 -4.48
N ALA A 203 2.13 -20.41 -4.07
CA ALA A 203 3.41 -20.92 -3.57
C ALA A 203 3.29 -21.70 -2.25
N SER A 204 2.26 -21.42 -1.45
CA SER A 204 1.95 -22.16 -0.22
C SER A 204 1.07 -23.39 -0.43
N GLY A 205 0.58 -23.64 -1.66
CA GLY A 205 -0.33 -24.73 -1.98
C GLY A 205 -1.77 -24.51 -1.51
N GLN A 206 -2.17 -23.24 -1.35
CA GLN A 206 -3.52 -22.82 -0.94
C GLN A 206 -4.23 -22.05 -2.05
#